data_AF-A0A2V7J1R2-F1
#
_entry.id   AF-A0A2V7J1R2-F1
#
_cell.length_a   1.000
_cell.length_b   1.000
_cell.length_c   1.000
_cell.angle_alpha   90.00
_cell.angle_beta   90.00
_cell.angle_gamma   90.00
#
_symmetry.space_group_name_H-M   'P 1'
#
loop_
_entity.id
_entity.type
_entity.pdbx_description
1 polymer ?
#
loop_
_entity_poly.entity_id
_entity_poly.type
_entity_poly.pdbx_seq_one_letter_code
_entity_poly.pdbx_strand_id
1 'polypeptide(L)'
;MEAGITLQSQSFRLRERMQEANISHGQEVRADLPNIRVVALAGAAEGQALFCTMGAIRVREILNRGDGGPLPTDVTLEGLRVADSGTYDILNALVSSNGNLRLVVDDQTRVVAGAKIVGAAEAPVPI
;
A
#
# COMPACT_ATOMS: atom_id res chain seq x y z
N MET A 1 -13.49 -14.17 8.19
CA MET A 1 -14.01 -12.84 7.78
C MET A 1 -12.87 -12.17 7.05
N GLU A 2 -12.95 -12.16 5.72
CA GLU A 2 -11.94 -11.57 4.84
C GLU A 2 -11.89 -10.05 5.11
N ALA A 3 -10.68 -9.51 5.31
CA ALA A 3 -10.45 -8.10 5.57
C ALA A 3 -10.79 -7.26 4.32
N GLY A 4 -12.08 -7.04 4.11
CA GLY A 4 -12.64 -6.34 2.96
C GLY A 4 -12.24 -4.87 2.96
N ILE A 5 -11.37 -4.50 2.03
CA ILE A 5 -11.12 -3.12 1.63
C ILE A 5 -12.46 -2.46 1.32
N THR A 6 -12.80 -1.34 1.96
CA THR A 6 -14.03 -0.61 1.67
C THR A 6 -14.02 -0.11 0.20
N LEU A 7 -14.96 -0.63 -0.60
CA LEU A 7 -14.64 -1.46 -1.78
C LEU A 7 -14.60 -0.78 -3.17
N GLN A 8 -14.82 0.54 -3.31
CA GLN A 8 -14.86 1.16 -4.67
C GLN A 8 -14.00 2.40 -4.84
N SER A 9 -14.02 3.35 -3.90
CA SER A 9 -13.21 4.57 -4.04
C SER A 9 -11.71 4.31 -3.80
N GLN A 10 -11.38 3.27 -3.02
CA GLN A 10 -10.00 2.90 -2.71
C GLN A 10 -9.31 2.15 -3.85
N SER A 11 -10.02 1.22 -4.47
CA SER A 11 -9.55 0.45 -5.63
C SER A 11 -9.37 1.35 -6.85
N PHE A 12 -10.22 2.37 -7.03
CA PHE A 12 -10.02 3.38 -8.07
C PHE A 12 -8.71 4.17 -7.88
N ARG A 13 -8.47 4.71 -6.69
CA ARG A 13 -7.23 5.46 -6.37
C ARG A 13 -5.98 4.61 -6.58
N LEU A 14 -6.00 3.37 -6.12
CA LEU A 14 -4.87 2.45 -6.33
C LEU A 14 -4.62 2.22 -7.82
N ARG A 15 -5.68 1.95 -8.61
CA ARG A 15 -5.56 1.79 -10.06
C ARG A 15 -4.99 3.03 -10.75
N GLU A 16 -5.46 4.22 -10.39
CA GLU A 16 -4.89 5.48 -10.92
C GLU A 16 -3.37 5.53 -10.65
N ARG A 17 -2.95 5.31 -9.39
CA ARG A 17 -1.53 5.33 -9.02
C ARG A 17 -0.72 4.26 -9.75
N MET A 18 -1.29 3.08 -9.99
CA MET A 18 -0.64 2.00 -10.71
C MET A 18 -0.47 2.35 -12.20
N GLN A 19 -1.47 2.97 -12.82
CA GLN A 19 -1.36 3.49 -14.19
C GLN A 19 -0.29 4.59 -14.29
N GLU A 20 -0.25 5.53 -13.33
CA GLU A 20 0.80 6.56 -13.25
C GLU A 20 2.20 5.92 -13.14
N ALA A 21 2.32 4.80 -12.43
CA ALA A 21 3.56 4.04 -12.28
C ALA A 21 3.87 3.09 -13.45
N ASN A 22 3.10 3.14 -14.55
CA ASN A 22 3.21 2.23 -15.71
C ASN A 22 3.08 0.74 -15.35
N ILE A 23 2.31 0.42 -14.31
CA ILE A 23 1.99 -0.97 -13.95
C ILE A 23 0.79 -1.42 -14.77
N SER A 24 0.95 -2.52 -15.49
CA SER A 24 -0.08 -3.09 -16.37
C SER A 24 -0.67 -4.39 -15.81
N HIS A 25 -1.79 -4.85 -16.37
CA HIS A 25 -2.34 -6.18 -16.05
C HIS A 25 -1.32 -7.30 -16.30
N GLY A 26 -1.30 -8.31 -15.42
CA GLY A 26 -0.37 -9.44 -15.49
C GLY A 26 1.06 -9.10 -15.08
N GLN A 27 1.32 -7.84 -14.70
CA GLN A 27 2.63 -7.41 -14.24
C GLN A 27 2.82 -7.79 -12.78
N GLU A 28 4.04 -8.19 -12.45
CA GLU A 28 4.46 -8.41 -11.08
C GLU A 28 5.69 -7.56 -10.82
N VAL A 29 5.63 -6.72 -9.80
CA VAL A 29 6.68 -5.75 -9.49
C VAL A 29 6.95 -5.70 -8.01
N ARG A 30 8.19 -5.37 -7.66
CA ARG A 30 8.53 -4.84 -6.34
C ARG A 30 8.37 -3.34 -6.39
N ALA A 31 7.51 -2.77 -5.56
CA ALA A 31 7.24 -1.35 -5.53
C ALA A 31 7.25 -0.78 -4.11
N ASP A 32 7.58 0.51 -4.01
CA ASP A 32 7.41 1.30 -2.81
C ASP A 32 6.07 2.04 -2.88
N LEU A 33 5.29 1.90 -1.81
CA LEU A 33 3.97 2.46 -1.64
C LEU A 33 4.02 3.42 -0.45
N PRO A 34 4.26 4.72 -0.70
CA PRO A 34 4.34 5.69 0.37
C PRO A 34 2.96 6.18 0.83
N ASN A 35 2.89 6.62 2.09
CA ASN A 35 1.75 7.32 2.69
C ASN A 35 0.44 6.49 2.71
N ILE A 36 0.56 5.20 3.01
CA ILE A 36 -0.57 4.28 3.16
C ILE A 36 -1.15 4.42 4.55
N ARG A 37 -2.42 4.79 4.64
CA ARG A 37 -3.09 4.85 5.94
C ARG A 37 -3.55 3.46 6.31
N VAL A 38 -3.10 2.93 7.43
CA VAL A 38 -3.49 1.60 7.92
C VAL A 38 -4.31 1.76 9.19
N VAL A 39 -5.42 1.04 9.26
CA VAL A 39 -6.27 0.95 10.44
C VAL A 39 -6.10 -0.43 11.06
N ALA A 40 -5.43 -0.48 12.21
CA ALA A 40 -5.40 -1.66 13.06
C ALA A 40 -6.80 -1.89 13.63
N LEU A 41 -7.44 -3.00 13.26
CA LEU A 41 -8.70 -3.41 13.86
C LEU A 41 -8.40 -4.14 15.17
N ALA A 42 -8.93 -3.64 16.28
CA ALA A 42 -8.76 -4.29 17.58
C ALA A 42 -9.28 -5.74 17.53
N GLY A 43 -8.39 -6.71 17.76
CA GLY A 43 -8.70 -8.14 17.75
C GLY A 43 -8.50 -8.86 16.41
N ALA A 44 -8.17 -8.14 15.32
CA ALA A 44 -7.74 -8.76 14.07
C ALA A 44 -6.21 -8.70 13.96
N ALA A 45 -5.59 -9.80 13.55
CA ALA A 45 -4.15 -9.83 13.25
C ALA A 45 -3.82 -9.11 11.92
N GLU A 46 -4.82 -8.53 11.26
CA GLU A 46 -4.75 -7.98 9.91
C GLU A 46 -5.21 -6.51 9.93
N GLY A 47 -4.35 -5.62 9.43
CA GLY A 47 -4.66 -4.19 9.30
C GLY A 47 -5.41 -3.87 8.01
N GLN A 48 -6.38 -2.95 8.05
CA GLN A 48 -7.02 -2.44 6.85
C GLN A 48 -6.18 -1.31 6.24
N ALA A 49 -5.69 -1.48 5.01
CA ALA A 49 -5.03 -0.40 4.27
C ALA A 49 -6.04 0.49 3.52
N LEU A 50 -5.88 1.80 3.67
CA LEU A 50 -6.65 2.85 3.04
C LEU A 50 -5.72 3.61 2.07
N PHE A 51 -6.01 3.51 0.78
CA PHE A 51 -5.21 4.09 -0.30
C PHE A 51 -5.59 5.55 -0.64
N CYS A 52 -6.54 6.15 0.09
CA CYS A 52 -6.99 7.52 -0.14
C CYS A 52 -5.85 8.55 -0.14
N THR A 53 -4.86 8.36 0.75
CA THR A 53 -3.73 9.28 0.95
C THR A 53 -2.45 8.80 0.27
N MET A 54 -2.54 7.73 -0.52
CA MET A 54 -1.39 7.09 -1.13
C MET A 54 -0.63 8.04 -2.06
N GLY A 55 0.69 8.06 -1.87
CA GLY A 55 1.60 8.81 -2.74
C GLY A 55 1.86 8.11 -4.08
N ALA A 56 2.79 8.64 -4.86
CA ALA A 56 3.19 8.02 -6.11
C ALA A 56 3.87 6.66 -5.85
N ILE A 57 3.38 5.61 -6.51
CA ILE A 57 4.00 4.28 -6.48
C ILE A 57 5.35 4.35 -7.18
N ARG A 58 6.41 3.85 -6.54
CA ARG A 58 7.73 3.75 -7.16
C ARG A 58 8.03 2.29 -7.44
N VAL A 59 8.02 1.91 -8.71
CA VAL A 59 8.45 0.57 -9.13
C VAL A 59 9.96 0.48 -8.95
N ARG A 60 10.40 -0.45 -8.11
CA ARG A 60 11.83 -0.74 -7.88
C ARG A 60 12.33 -1.77 -8.88
N GLU A 61 11.57 -2.83 -9.08
CA GLU A 61 11.94 -3.95 -9.92
C GLU A 61 10.69 -4.55 -10.57
N ILE A 62 10.80 -4.95 -11.84
CA ILE A 62 9.75 -5.64 -12.58
C ILE A 62 10.13 -7.11 -12.65
N LEU A 63 9.41 -7.96 -11.92
CA LEU A 63 9.62 -9.41 -11.87
C LEU A 63 8.95 -10.10 -13.06
N ASN A 64 7.72 -9.70 -13.39
CA ASN A 64 7.00 -10.19 -14.55
C ASN A 64 6.49 -9.02 -15.38
N ARG A 65 6.71 -9.07 -16.70
CA ARG A 65 6.16 -8.07 -17.61
C ARG A 65 4.67 -8.30 -17.79
N GLY A 66 3.89 -7.23 -17.68
CA GLY A 66 2.46 -7.28 -17.90
C GLY A 66 2.10 -7.42 -19.36
N ASP A 67 0.86 -7.84 -19.59
CA ASP A 67 0.27 -8.05 -20.92
C ASP A 67 -0.42 -6.77 -21.46
N GLY A 68 -0.37 -5.66 -20.71
CA GLY A 68 -0.95 -4.37 -21.12
C GLY A 68 -2.48 -4.30 -21.02
N GLY A 69 -3.14 -5.35 -20.52
CA GLY A 69 -4.58 -5.40 -20.32
C GLY A 69 -5.11 -4.47 -19.21
N PRO A 70 -6.44 -4.38 -19.04
CA PRO A 70 -7.06 -3.57 -18.00
C PRO A 70 -6.73 -4.10 -16.60
N LEU A 71 -6.37 -3.20 -15.68
CA LEU A 71 -6.08 -3.57 -14.28
C LEU A 71 -7.34 -4.12 -13.60
N PRO A 72 -7.22 -5.19 -12.80
CA PRO A 72 -8.34 -5.75 -12.07
C PRO A 72 -8.87 -4.78 -11.01
N THR A 73 -10.15 -4.90 -10.68
CA THR A 73 -10.83 -4.06 -9.67
C THR A 73 -10.73 -4.62 -8.26
N ASP A 74 -10.53 -5.93 -8.15
CA ASP A 74 -10.39 -6.61 -6.88
C ASP A 74 -8.97 -6.41 -6.33
N VAL A 75 -8.87 -6.09 -5.04
CA VAL A 75 -7.61 -5.84 -4.36
C VAL A 75 -7.53 -6.75 -3.14
N THR A 76 -6.41 -7.44 -2.97
CA THR A 76 -6.13 -8.29 -1.83
C THR A 76 -4.83 -7.84 -1.19
N LEU A 77 -4.84 -7.66 0.13
CA LEU A 77 -3.66 -7.31 0.90
C LEU A 77 -3.31 -8.48 1.82
N GLU A 78 -2.09 -8.98 1.72
CA GLU A 78 -1.62 -10.12 2.48
C GLU A 78 -0.38 -9.76 3.31
N GLY A 79 -0.34 -10.28 4.54
CA GLY A 79 0.83 -10.13 5.42
C GLY A 79 0.96 -8.77 6.10
N LEU A 80 0.08 -7.80 5.85
CA LEU A 80 0.14 -6.51 6.54
C LEU A 80 -0.31 -6.65 8.01
N ARG A 81 0.67 -6.72 8.90
CA ARG A 81 0.47 -6.68 10.35
C ARG A 81 1.00 -5.36 10.91
N VAL A 82 0.10 -4.54 11.43
CA VAL A 82 0.47 -3.32 12.17
C VAL A 82 -0.10 -3.41 13.58
N ALA A 83 0.68 -2.95 14.56
CA ALA A 83 0.25 -2.93 15.96
C ALA A 83 -0.76 -1.80 16.21
N ASP A 84 -0.57 -0.66 15.55
CA ASP A 84 -1.34 0.55 15.73
C ASP A 84 -1.88 1.05 14.39
N SER A 85 -2.98 1.81 14.46
CA SER A 85 -3.48 2.55 13.29
C SER A 85 -2.59 3.77 13.04
N GLY A 86 -2.25 4.04 11.78
CA GLY A 86 -1.35 5.13 11.45
C GLY A 86 -1.08 5.26 9.95
N THR A 87 -0.16 6.14 9.60
CA THR A 87 0.36 6.22 8.22
C THR A 87 1.65 5.41 8.15
N TYR A 88 1.77 4.59 7.12
CA TYR A 88 2.89 3.70 6.89
C TYR A 88 3.38 3.83 5.45
N ASP A 89 4.69 3.81 5.29
CA ASP A 89 5.36 3.65 4.01
C ASP A 89 5.73 2.17 3.85
N ILE A 90 5.13 1.50 2.87
CA ILE A 90 5.41 0.10 2.57
C ILE A 90 6.47 0.07 1.48
N LEU A 91 7.70 -0.28 1.85
CA LEU A 91 8.83 -0.33 0.95
C LEU A 91 9.06 -1.75 0.45
N ASN A 92 9.40 -1.89 -0.82
CA ASN A 92 9.70 -3.18 -1.46
C ASN A 92 8.55 -4.21 -1.42
N ALA A 93 7.30 -3.74 -1.42
CA ALA A 93 6.13 -4.61 -1.46
C ALA A 93 6.06 -5.37 -2.78
N LEU A 94 5.63 -6.63 -2.73
CA LEU A 94 5.33 -7.39 -3.93
C LEU A 94 3.92 -7.02 -4.39
N VAL A 95 3.81 -6.51 -5.61
CA VAL A 95 2.57 -6.07 -6.22
C VAL A 95 2.34 -6.90 -7.47
N SER A 96 1.32 -7.75 -7.45
CA SER A 96 0.93 -8.59 -8.57
C SER A 96 -0.43 -8.15 -9.08
N SER A 97 -0.56 -7.95 -10.40
CA SER A 97 -1.79 -7.49 -11.05
C SER A 97 -2.36 -8.55 -12.00
N ASN A 98 -2.19 -9.82 -11.65
CA ASN A 98 -2.61 -10.96 -12.47
C ASN A 98 -3.94 -11.53 -11.94
N GLY A 99 -5.05 -11.23 -12.62
CA GLY A 99 -6.40 -11.63 -12.19
C GLY A 99 -6.97 -10.76 -11.07
N ASN A 100 -6.23 -10.54 -9.98
CA ASN A 100 -6.55 -9.60 -8.90
C ASN A 100 -5.32 -8.74 -8.53
N LEU A 101 -5.54 -7.55 -7.95
CA LEU A 101 -4.46 -6.69 -7.45
C LEU A 101 -4.02 -7.22 -6.09
N ARG A 102 -2.97 -8.03 -6.06
CA ARG A 102 -2.43 -8.62 -4.85
C ARG A 102 -1.24 -7.80 -4.35
N LEU A 103 -1.32 -7.37 -3.11
CA LEU A 103 -0.26 -6.68 -2.40
C LEU A 103 0.26 -7.59 -1.29
N VAL A 104 1.48 -8.10 -1.42
CA VAL A 104 2.07 -9.04 -0.46
C VAL A 104 3.18 -8.37 0.33
N VAL A 105 3.00 -8.36 1.65
CA VAL A 105 4.03 -7.99 2.62
C VAL A 105 4.76 -9.27 3.04
N ASP A 106 5.88 -9.54 2.38
CA ASP A 106 6.78 -10.67 2.60
C ASP A 106 8.01 -10.22 3.45
N ASP A 107 8.92 -11.14 3.80
CA ASP A 107 10.17 -10.85 4.50
C ASP A 107 11.04 -9.77 3.82
N GLN A 108 10.97 -9.68 2.49
CA GLN A 108 11.68 -8.62 1.76
C GLN A 108 10.99 -7.24 1.84
N THR A 109 9.76 -7.18 2.34
CA THR A 109 8.96 -5.95 2.44
C THR A 109 9.21 -5.27 3.78
N ARG A 110 9.43 -3.95 3.77
CA ARG A 110 9.59 -3.15 4.99
C ARG A 110 8.42 -2.21 5.17
N VAL A 111 7.66 -2.42 6.24
CA VAL A 111 6.60 -1.50 6.66
C VAL A 111 7.21 -0.52 7.65
N VAL A 112 7.41 0.72 7.22
CA VAL A 112 7.93 1.79 8.07
C VAL A 112 6.76 2.66 8.48
N ALA A 113 6.61 2.94 9.78
CA ALA A 113 5.67 3.97 10.20
C ALA A 113 6.12 5.28 9.56
N GLY A 114 5.30 5.80 8.63
CA GLY A 114 5.56 7.08 8.01
C GLY A 114 5.59 8.08 9.13
N ALA A 115 6.71 8.81 9.25
CA ALA A 115 6.84 9.83 10.27
C ALA A 115 5.59 10.70 10.16
N LYS A 116 4.76 10.66 11.21
CA LYS A 116 3.72 11.64 11.47
C LYS A 116 4.34 12.95 11.00
N ILE A 117 3.76 13.62 10.00
CA ILE A 117 4.04 15.03 9.82
C ILE A 117 3.61 15.61 11.17
N VAL A 118 4.55 15.73 12.09
CA VAL A 118 4.47 16.54 13.27
C VAL A 118 4.54 17.95 12.72
N GLY A 119 3.43 18.36 12.09
CA GLY A 119 3.07 19.75 11.93
C GLY A 119 2.75 20.28 13.32
N ALA A 120 3.77 20.40 14.14
CA ALA A 120 3.88 21.22 15.32
C ALA A 120 5.38 21.28 15.58
N ALA A 121 5.96 22.39 15.10
CA ALA A 121 7.34 22.74 15.29
C ALA A 121 7.77 22.57 16.75
N GLU A 122 9.06 22.28 16.87
CA GLU A 122 9.86 22.42 18.08
C GLU A 122 9.52 23.68 18.89
N ALA A 123 9.54 23.52 20.21
CA ALA A 123 10.26 24.48 21.04
C ALA A 123 10.90 23.72 22.22
N PRO A 124 12.24 23.64 22.30
CA PRO A 124 12.89 23.46 23.58
C PRO A 124 12.68 24.72 24.44
N VAL A 125 12.43 24.47 25.72
CA VAL A 125 12.18 25.40 26.83
C VAL A 125 13.29 26.45 26.96
N PRO A 126 12.97 27.67 27.43
CA PRO A 126 13.85 28.33 28.37
C PRO A 126 13.19 28.50 29.75
N ILE A 127 13.99 28.17 30.75
CA ILE A 127 13.88 28.37 32.21
C ILE A 127 13.44 29.78 32.62
#